data_AF-T1F9Z5-F1
#
_entry.id   AF-T1F9Z5-F1
#
_cell.length_a   1.000
_cell.length_b   1.000
_cell.length_c   1.000
_cell.angle_alpha   90.00
_cell.angle_beta   90.00
_cell.angle_gamma   90.00
#
_symmetry.space_group_name_H-M   'P 1'
#
loop_
_entity.id
_entity.type
_entity.pdbx_description
1 polymer ?
#
loop_
_entity_poly.entity_id
_entity_poly.type
_entity_poly.pdbx_seq_one_letter_code
_entity_poly.pdbx_strand_id
1 'polypeptide(L)'
;MYVTDGVIGSVEQVIQATDKEELPYTCHSCVKVDKEPNQMEGFQLPLDPSNPVLNSTERNGIHISDGNLEANILLTVVHERELEIVENATKRGGNHLVSSDGFYFTIKSKTKGGNVTWVCTKKTSGCKARVIESNHCFVSKQEHTCSATTGAVQLAKIRAATYQNAIDKPFMSALEIVKQAITENVGNDRPFDLVKPQHLARNANRYRERKLQNK
;
A
#
# COMPACT_ATOMS: atom_id res chain seq x y z
N MET A 1 16.33 72.55 15.26
CA MET A 1 17.61 71.82 15.08
C MET A 1 17.32 70.39 15.49
N TYR A 2 17.19 69.37 14.64
CA TYR A 2 17.89 68.92 13.42
C TYR A 2 16.84 68.48 12.36
N VAL A 3 16.89 68.87 11.08
CA VAL A 3 17.69 68.40 9.91
C VAL A 3 17.21 67.05 9.30
N THR A 4 16.46 67.20 8.19
CA THR A 4 16.32 66.45 6.89
C THR A 4 15.98 64.95 6.77
N ASP A 5 14.83 64.71 6.12
CA ASP A 5 14.55 63.94 4.88
C ASP A 5 15.54 62.88 4.35
N GLY A 6 14.98 61.75 3.88
CA GLY A 6 15.65 60.81 2.98
C GLY A 6 14.74 59.64 2.54
N VAL A 7 14.35 59.66 1.28
CA VAL A 7 13.33 58.83 0.60
C VAL A 7 14.01 57.99 -0.51
N ILE A 8 13.55 56.73 -0.69
CA ILE A 8 13.58 55.86 -1.90
C ILE A 8 14.94 55.38 -2.48
N GLY A 9 15.03 54.08 -2.80
CA GLY A 9 15.82 53.61 -3.96
C GLY A 9 16.43 52.20 -3.88
N SER A 10 15.76 51.25 -4.54
CA SER A 10 16.15 49.88 -4.94
C SER A 10 17.58 49.68 -5.48
N VAL A 11 18.22 48.52 -5.23
CA VAL A 11 18.95 47.66 -6.21
C VAL A 11 19.09 46.21 -5.67
N GLU A 12 18.54 45.26 -6.43
CA GLU A 12 18.96 43.86 -6.75
C GLU A 12 19.69 43.01 -5.68
N GLN A 13 19.08 41.90 -5.23
CA GLN A 13 19.28 40.53 -5.72
C GLN A 13 20.76 40.11 -5.87
N VAL A 14 21.16 39.01 -5.19
CA VAL A 14 22.06 37.95 -5.71
C VAL A 14 22.28 36.85 -4.65
N ILE A 15 21.80 35.64 -5.00
CA ILE A 15 22.34 34.29 -4.71
C ILE A 15 22.35 33.88 -3.20
N GLN A 16 21.63 32.86 -2.76
CA GLN A 16 21.97 31.45 -2.98
C GLN A 16 20.71 30.56 -2.99
N ALA A 17 20.32 30.12 -4.20
CA ALA A 17 19.65 28.83 -4.37
C ALA A 17 20.75 27.76 -4.31
N THR A 18 20.91 27.11 -3.16
CA THR A 18 21.63 25.84 -3.13
C THR A 18 20.69 24.76 -3.62
N ASP A 19 20.93 24.33 -4.85
CA ASP A 19 20.41 23.09 -5.41
C ASP A 19 20.65 21.96 -4.42
N LYS A 20 19.58 21.51 -3.79
CA LYS A 20 19.56 20.18 -3.19
C LYS A 20 19.32 19.24 -4.36
N GLU A 21 20.40 18.60 -4.80
CA GLU A 21 20.33 17.38 -5.60
C GLU A 21 19.36 16.41 -4.92
N GLU A 22 18.12 16.40 -5.39
CA GLU A 22 17.20 15.31 -5.10
C GLU A 22 17.72 14.11 -5.88
N LEU A 23 18.38 13.20 -5.16
CA LEU A 23 18.65 11.85 -5.65
C LEU A 23 17.37 11.29 -6.28
N PRO A 24 17.40 10.81 -7.54
CA PRO A 24 16.23 10.23 -8.17
C PRO A 24 15.96 8.88 -7.52
N TYR A 25 15.04 8.85 -6.55
CA TYR A 25 14.46 7.60 -6.07
C TYR A 25 13.56 7.07 -7.19
N THR A 26 14.13 6.22 -8.04
CA THR A 26 13.46 5.59 -9.17
C THR A 26 12.35 4.67 -8.68
N CYS A 27 11.12 5.03 -9.03
CA CYS A 27 9.93 4.18 -8.98
C CYS A 27 10.16 2.99 -9.93
N HIS A 28 10.53 1.82 -9.39
CA HIS A 28 10.83 0.63 -10.20
C HIS A 28 9.60 0.10 -10.96
N SER A 29 8.39 0.51 -10.57
CA SER A 29 7.14 0.10 -11.23
C SER A 29 6.82 0.86 -12.54
N CYS A 30 7.66 1.81 -12.97
CA CYS A 30 7.44 2.61 -14.19
C CYS A 30 8.42 2.33 -15.33
N VAL A 31 9.11 1.18 -15.33
CA VAL A 31 9.83 0.74 -16.54
C VAL A 31 8.77 0.41 -17.59
N LYS A 32 8.60 1.30 -18.57
CA LYS A 32 7.83 1.03 -19.78
C LYS A 32 8.51 -0.14 -20.48
N VAL A 33 7.96 -1.34 -20.35
CA VAL A 33 8.36 -2.47 -21.17
C VAL A 33 7.68 -2.26 -22.53
N ASP A 34 8.38 -1.60 -23.44
CA ASP A 34 8.01 -1.61 -24.85
C ASP A 34 8.19 -3.05 -25.35
N LYS A 35 7.09 -3.80 -25.41
CA LYS A 35 7.06 -5.14 -26.00
C LYS A 35 6.97 -5.01 -27.52
N GLU A 36 8.07 -5.28 -28.21
CA GLU A 36 8.01 -5.84 -29.57
C GLU A 36 8.07 -7.37 -29.48
N PRO A 37 7.11 -8.12 -30.08
CA PRO A 37 7.18 -9.57 -30.13
C PRO A 37 8.03 -9.99 -31.33
N ASN A 38 9.25 -10.47 -31.07
CA ASN A 38 10.03 -11.15 -32.10
C ASN A 38 9.70 -12.66 -32.07
N GLN A 39 9.19 -13.14 -33.20
CA GLN A 39 8.91 -14.54 -33.48
C GLN A 39 10.23 -15.29 -33.60
N MET A 40 10.39 -16.42 -32.92
CA MET A 40 11.30 -17.48 -33.38
C MET A 40 10.74 -18.85 -33.06
N GLU A 41 10.99 -19.72 -34.03
CA GLU A 41 10.32 -20.97 -34.32
C GLU A 41 10.82 -22.16 -33.51
N GLY A 42 9.92 -23.14 -33.40
CA GLY A 42 10.14 -24.59 -33.50
C GLY A 42 11.50 -25.18 -33.13
N PHE A 43 11.52 -25.91 -32.02
CA PHE A 43 12.40 -27.08 -31.89
C PHE A 43 11.64 -28.21 -31.18
N GLN A 44 11.40 -29.29 -31.92
CA GLN A 44 10.77 -30.51 -31.45
C GLN A 44 11.83 -31.59 -31.40
N LEU A 45 12.04 -32.20 -30.23
CA LEU A 45 12.90 -33.38 -30.08
C LEU A 45 12.06 -34.59 -29.65
N PRO A 46 12.45 -35.80 -30.09
CA PRO A 46 11.57 -36.97 -30.09
C PRO A 46 11.58 -37.68 -28.74
N LEU A 47 10.41 -38.22 -28.38
CA LEU A 47 10.27 -39.20 -27.31
C LEU A 47 10.74 -40.56 -27.82
N ASP A 48 11.75 -41.15 -27.19
CA ASP A 48 12.09 -42.56 -27.37
C ASP A 48 11.75 -43.32 -26.06
N PRO A 49 10.78 -44.26 -26.09
CA PRO A 49 10.38 -45.02 -24.92
C PRO A 49 11.06 -46.38 -24.93
N SER A 50 12.26 -46.46 -24.37
CA SER A 50 12.92 -47.74 -24.13
C SER A 50 13.65 -47.75 -22.79
N ASN A 51 13.21 -48.69 -21.95
CA ASN A 51 13.93 -49.34 -20.84
C ASN A 51 13.77 -48.82 -19.40
N PRO A 52 13.83 -49.74 -18.41
CA PRO A 52 12.77 -49.92 -17.43
C PRO A 52 13.27 -49.71 -16.01
N VAL A 53 12.29 -49.72 -15.10
CA VAL A 53 12.39 -49.79 -13.65
C VAL A 53 13.47 -50.77 -13.17
N LEU A 54 14.38 -50.28 -12.32
CA LEU A 54 15.10 -51.11 -11.35
C LEU A 54 15.05 -50.44 -9.97
N ASN A 55 14.30 -51.10 -9.08
CA ASN A 55 14.38 -50.96 -7.63
C ASN A 55 15.71 -51.54 -7.13
N SER A 56 16.36 -50.87 -6.18
CA SER A 56 16.72 -51.46 -4.86
C SER A 56 17.62 -50.52 -4.05
N THR A 57 17.14 -50.23 -2.83
CA THR A 57 17.82 -50.28 -1.53
C THR A 57 19.36 -50.36 -1.48
N GLU A 58 19.98 -49.44 -0.73
CA GLU A 58 21.06 -49.62 0.29
C GLU A 58 21.74 -48.26 0.59
N ARG A 59 21.51 -47.63 1.75
CA ARG A 59 22.26 -47.70 3.02
C ARG A 59 23.76 -47.31 2.94
N ASN A 60 24.06 -46.21 3.66
CA ASN A 60 25.30 -45.83 4.36
C ASN A 60 26.42 -45.11 3.59
N GLY A 61 26.70 -43.87 4.04
CA GLY A 61 28.02 -43.23 3.89
C GLY A 61 28.00 -41.70 3.75
N ILE A 62 27.47 -40.94 4.72
CA ILE A 62 27.76 -39.50 4.76
C ILE A 62 29.18 -39.34 5.29
N HIS A 63 30.12 -39.19 4.37
CA HIS A 63 31.48 -38.76 4.64
C HIS A 63 31.44 -37.24 4.82
N ILE A 64 31.38 -36.75 6.07
CA ILE A 64 31.59 -35.33 6.36
C ILE A 64 33.09 -35.10 6.33
N SER A 65 33.62 -34.70 5.18
CA SER A 65 34.94 -34.06 5.12
C SER A 65 34.77 -32.61 5.53
N ASP A 66 35.39 -32.26 6.66
CA ASP A 66 35.59 -30.90 7.13
C ASP A 66 36.17 -30.01 6.01
N GLY A 67 35.47 -28.92 5.70
CA GLY A 67 35.96 -27.92 4.77
C GLY A 67 34.86 -27.18 4.02
N ASN A 68 34.12 -26.31 4.69
CA ASN A 68 34.09 -24.89 4.32
C ASN A 68 33.17 -24.09 5.23
N LEU A 69 33.79 -23.08 5.83
CA LEU A 69 33.22 -21.99 6.58
C LEU A 69 32.27 -21.17 5.68
N GLU A 70 31.05 -21.00 6.17
CA GLU A 70 30.13 -19.88 5.92
C GLU A 70 29.84 -19.44 4.48
N ALA A 71 28.70 -19.91 3.99
CA ALA A 71 27.82 -19.07 3.20
C ALA A 71 26.43 -19.06 3.86
N ASN A 72 26.35 -18.51 5.09
CA ASN A 72 25.10 -17.96 5.59
C ASN A 72 24.81 -16.69 4.78
N ILE A 73 24.35 -16.88 3.55
CA ILE A 73 23.78 -15.80 2.75
C ILE A 73 22.53 -15.35 3.50
N LEU A 74 22.67 -14.25 4.23
CA LEU A 74 21.57 -13.50 4.79
C LEU A 74 20.74 -13.03 3.60
N LEU A 75 19.75 -13.83 3.20
CA LEU A 75 18.75 -13.43 2.22
C LEU A 75 17.91 -12.35 2.89
N THR A 76 18.39 -11.10 2.85
CA THR A 76 17.57 -9.93 3.15
C THR A 76 16.53 -9.87 2.04
N VAL A 77 15.39 -10.52 2.27
CA VAL A 77 14.19 -10.33 1.45
C VAL A 77 13.82 -8.87 1.59
N VAL A 78 14.18 -8.06 0.60
CA VAL A 78 13.63 -6.72 0.45
C VAL A 78 12.16 -6.94 0.11
N HIS A 79 11.29 -6.93 1.12
CA HIS A 79 9.85 -6.96 0.88
C HIS A 79 9.49 -5.64 0.21
N GLU A 80 9.14 -5.70 -1.07
CA GLU A 80 8.58 -4.57 -1.77
C GLU A 80 7.30 -4.15 -1.06
N ARG A 81 7.25 -2.90 -0.58
CA ARG A 81 6.11 -2.35 0.13
C ARG A 81 5.03 -1.98 -0.90
N GLU A 82 4.03 -2.82 -1.05
CA GLU A 82 2.87 -2.52 -1.88
C GLU A 82 1.96 -1.49 -1.19
N LEU A 83 1.51 -0.52 -1.98
CA LEU A 83 0.63 0.57 -1.54
C LEU A 83 -0.65 0.56 -2.39
N GLU A 84 -1.79 0.40 -1.74
CA GLU A 84 -3.11 0.32 -2.40
C GLU A 84 -4.02 1.46 -1.92
N ILE A 85 -4.65 2.16 -2.87
CA ILE A 85 -5.73 3.11 -2.56
C ILE A 85 -7.04 2.33 -2.45
N VAL A 86 -7.64 2.32 -1.26
CA VAL A 86 -8.98 1.78 -1.04
C VAL A 86 -9.98 2.95 -0.95
N GLU A 87 -10.82 3.05 -1.97
CA GLU A 87 -11.85 4.08 -2.06
C GLU A 87 -12.93 3.90 -0.98
N ASN A 88 -13.52 5.01 -0.54
CA ASN A 88 -14.61 5.02 0.43
C ASN A 88 -14.32 4.29 1.76
N ALA A 89 -13.05 4.00 2.10
CA ALA A 89 -12.70 3.19 3.27
C ALA A 89 -12.84 3.93 4.62
N THR A 90 -12.97 5.27 4.61
CA THR A 90 -13.15 6.07 5.83
C THR A 90 -14.63 6.20 6.21
N LYS A 91 -14.90 6.43 7.50
CA LYS A 91 -16.27 6.70 8.01
C LYS A 91 -16.98 7.87 7.33
N ARG A 92 -16.24 8.80 6.73
CA ARG A 92 -16.75 9.98 6.01
C ARG A 92 -16.83 9.80 4.50
N GLY A 93 -16.37 8.66 3.97
CA GLY A 93 -16.38 8.36 2.53
C GLY A 93 -15.17 8.91 1.77
N GLY A 94 -14.12 9.35 2.47
CA GLY A 94 -12.80 9.56 1.87
C GLY A 94 -12.03 8.25 1.73
N ASN A 95 -10.97 8.31 0.93
CA ASN A 95 -10.11 7.17 0.58
C ASN A 95 -9.05 6.92 1.66
N HIS A 96 -8.62 5.66 1.78
CA HIS A 96 -7.39 5.29 2.49
C HIS A 96 -6.33 4.86 1.49
N LEU A 97 -5.08 5.24 1.74
CA LEU A 97 -3.93 4.54 1.20
C LEU A 97 -3.48 3.53 2.25
N VAL A 98 -3.29 2.28 1.87
CA VAL A 98 -2.97 1.17 2.77
C VAL A 98 -1.68 0.52 2.30
N SER A 99 -0.75 0.32 3.23
CA SER A 99 0.49 -0.43 3.00
C SER A 99 0.30 -1.91 3.30
N SER A 100 0.94 -2.77 2.51
CA SER A 100 1.08 -4.21 2.80
C SER A 100 1.60 -4.47 4.22
N ASP A 101 2.47 -3.59 4.72
CA ASP A 101 3.04 -3.63 6.08
C ASP A 101 2.03 -3.31 7.20
N GLY A 102 0.75 -3.07 6.87
CA GLY A 102 -0.28 -2.87 7.88
C GLY A 102 -0.51 -1.41 8.30
N PHE A 103 -0.03 -0.44 7.52
CA PHE A 103 -0.18 0.99 7.83
C PHE A 103 -1.30 1.65 7.01
N TYR A 104 -2.02 2.57 7.64
CA TYR A 104 -3.03 3.39 6.99
C TYR A 104 -2.57 4.82 6.86
N PHE A 105 -2.91 5.42 5.73
CA PHE A 105 -2.74 6.84 5.48
C PHE A 105 -4.08 7.48 5.08
N THR A 106 -4.17 8.77 5.36
CA THR A 106 -5.26 9.65 4.96
C THR A 106 -4.71 10.83 4.17
N ILE A 107 -5.54 11.40 3.30
CA ILE A 107 -5.16 12.57 2.51
C ILE A 107 -4.94 13.76 3.45
N LYS A 108 -3.75 14.36 3.39
CA LYS A 108 -3.44 15.65 4.02
C LYS A 108 -3.76 16.80 3.08
N SER A 109 -3.34 16.69 1.82
CA SER A 109 -3.47 17.75 0.83
C SER A 109 -3.41 17.19 -0.58
N LYS A 110 -4.09 17.87 -1.50
CA LYS A 110 -3.98 17.67 -2.95
C LYS A 110 -3.42 18.95 -3.55
N THR A 111 -2.43 18.83 -4.43
CA THR A 111 -1.83 19.97 -5.14
C THR A 111 -2.50 20.15 -6.50
N LYS A 112 -2.38 21.36 -7.09
CA LYS A 112 -2.93 21.65 -8.43
C LYS A 112 -2.32 20.76 -9.53
N GLY A 113 -1.08 20.30 -9.34
CA GLY A 113 -0.39 19.39 -10.25
C GLY A 113 -0.75 17.91 -10.07
N GLY A 114 -1.82 17.59 -9.36
CA GLY A 114 -2.28 16.20 -9.17
C GLY A 114 -1.58 15.42 -8.07
N ASN A 115 -0.49 15.93 -7.48
CA ASN A 115 0.18 15.23 -6.39
C ASN A 115 -0.67 15.20 -5.12
N VAL A 116 -0.74 14.04 -4.48
CA VAL A 116 -1.47 13.83 -3.22
C VAL A 116 -0.47 13.53 -2.10
N THR A 117 -0.57 14.28 -1.01
CA THR A 117 0.21 13.98 0.20
C THR A 117 -0.65 13.16 1.15
N TRP A 118 -0.18 11.95 1.45
CA TRP A 118 -0.75 11.02 2.40
C TRP A 118 -0.01 11.07 3.72
N VAL A 119 -0.73 11.06 4.84
CA VAL A 119 -0.18 11.04 6.20
C VAL A 119 -0.73 9.86 6.98
N CYS A 120 0.10 9.27 7.85
CA CYS A 120 -0.36 8.20 8.72
C CYS A 120 -1.59 8.62 9.54
N THR A 121 -2.56 7.71 9.70
CA THR A 121 -3.75 7.94 10.52
C THR A 121 -3.44 8.18 12.00
N LYS A 122 -2.31 7.66 12.50
CA LYS A 122 -1.79 7.88 13.86
C LYS A 122 -0.97 9.16 13.99
N LYS A 123 -1.12 10.13 13.08
CA LYS A 123 -0.40 11.41 13.10
C LYS A 123 -0.67 12.23 14.36
N THR A 124 -1.90 12.23 14.86
CA THR A 124 -2.26 12.91 16.12
C THR A 124 -1.57 12.29 17.33
N SER A 125 -1.17 11.01 17.24
CA SER A 125 -0.37 10.31 18.25
C SER A 125 1.15 10.49 18.04
N GLY A 126 1.57 11.41 17.18
CA GLY A 126 2.98 11.75 16.96
C GLY A 126 3.66 11.06 15.78
N CYS A 127 2.98 10.18 15.04
CA CYS A 127 3.56 9.56 13.85
C CYS A 127 3.74 10.59 12.72
N LYS A 128 4.96 10.72 12.19
CA LYS A 128 5.27 11.68 11.12
C LYS A 128 5.32 11.04 9.72
N ALA A 129 5.07 9.73 9.62
CA ALA A 129 5.12 9.00 8.37
C ALA A 129 4.23 9.61 7.28
N ARG A 130 4.81 9.70 6.09
CA ARG A 130 4.26 10.41 4.93
C ARG A 130 4.59 9.69 3.64
N VAL A 131 3.62 9.65 2.74
CA VAL A 131 3.77 9.17 1.36
C VAL A 131 3.31 10.27 0.42
N ILE A 132 4.06 10.49 -0.66
CA ILE A 132 3.67 11.39 -1.75
C ILE A 132 3.29 10.52 -2.93
N GLU A 133 2.07 10.70 -3.42
CA GLU A 133 1.61 10.13 -4.67
C GLU A 133 1.80 11.15 -5.80
N SER A 134 2.43 10.73 -6.88
CA SER A 134 2.60 11.52 -8.11
C SER A 134 2.62 10.58 -9.30
N ASN A 135 1.79 10.84 -10.32
CA ASN A 135 1.70 10.01 -11.54
C ASN A 135 1.61 8.50 -11.26
N HIS A 136 0.75 8.11 -10.31
CA HIS A 136 0.57 6.72 -9.84
C HIS A 136 1.79 6.06 -9.18
N CYS A 137 2.89 6.79 -8.97
CA CYS A 137 3.99 6.36 -8.13
C CYS A 137 3.82 6.86 -6.70
N PHE A 138 4.22 6.04 -5.74
CA PHE A 138 4.22 6.38 -4.32
C PHE A 138 5.64 6.47 -3.79
N VAL A 139 5.97 7.60 -3.15
CA VAL A 139 7.28 7.84 -2.53
C VAL A 139 7.09 8.04 -1.03
N SER A 140 7.61 7.12 -0.24
CA SER A 140 7.67 7.25 1.22
C SER A 140 8.73 8.29 1.59
N LYS A 141 8.36 9.28 2.42
CA LYS A 141 9.28 10.36 2.85
C LYS A 141 9.76 10.19 4.29
N GLN A 142 8.99 9.51 5.14
CA GLN A 142 9.32 9.30 6.55
C GLN A 142 8.80 7.96 7.02
N GLU A 143 9.60 7.26 7.83
CA GLU A 143 9.24 5.99 8.43
C GLU A 143 8.23 6.12 9.57
N HIS A 144 7.57 5.00 9.87
CA HIS A 144 6.61 4.91 10.95
C HIS A 144 7.29 4.80 12.32
N THR A 145 6.78 5.56 13.28
CA THR A 145 7.07 5.40 14.72
C THR A 145 5.95 4.68 15.47
N CYS A 146 4.90 4.28 14.76
CA CYS A 146 3.73 3.62 15.32
C CYS A 146 3.68 2.15 14.92
N SER A 147 2.94 1.33 15.67
CA SER A 147 2.72 -0.08 15.33
C SER A 147 1.85 -0.27 14.09
N ALA A 148 2.19 -1.28 13.28
CA ALA A 148 1.37 -1.80 12.20
C ALA A 148 0.05 -2.37 12.72
N THR A 149 -0.95 -2.41 11.84
CA THR A 149 -2.22 -3.10 12.07
C THR A 149 -2.23 -4.37 11.23
N THR A 150 -2.30 -5.53 11.88
CA THR A 150 -2.49 -6.81 11.19
C THR A 150 -3.74 -6.74 10.31
N GLY A 151 -3.69 -7.33 9.12
CA GLY A 151 -4.85 -7.39 8.20
C GLY A 151 -5.37 -6.02 7.76
N ALA A 152 -4.50 -5.01 7.65
CA ALA A 152 -4.96 -3.65 7.36
C ALA A 152 -5.68 -3.52 6.01
N VAL A 153 -5.15 -4.19 5.00
CA VAL A 153 -5.71 -4.19 3.63
C VAL A 153 -7.13 -4.78 3.65
N GLN A 154 -7.30 -5.96 4.26
CA GLN A 154 -8.60 -6.61 4.37
C GLN A 154 -9.59 -5.74 5.17
N LEU A 155 -9.15 -5.14 6.28
CA LEU A 155 -10.00 -4.26 7.10
C LEU A 155 -10.45 -3.01 6.32
N ALA A 156 -9.59 -2.43 5.48
CA ALA A 156 -9.98 -1.32 4.62
C ALA A 156 -11.03 -1.76 3.59
N LYS A 157 -10.83 -2.90 2.93
CA LYS A 157 -11.75 -3.45 1.94
C LYS A 157 -13.11 -3.79 2.54
N ILE A 158 -13.15 -4.42 3.71
CA ILE A 158 -14.39 -4.68 4.46
C ILE A 158 -15.14 -3.38 4.75
N ARG A 159 -14.43 -2.32 5.20
CA ARG A 159 -15.07 -1.02 5.47
C ARG A 159 -15.66 -0.40 4.21
N ALA A 160 -14.88 -0.38 3.13
CA ALA A 160 -15.32 0.15 1.84
C ALA A 160 -16.57 -0.59 1.34
N ALA A 161 -16.52 -1.92 1.29
CA ALA A 161 -17.64 -2.77 0.90
C ALA A 161 -18.86 -2.56 1.80
N THR A 162 -18.66 -2.47 3.12
CA THR A 162 -19.75 -2.20 4.08
C THR A 162 -20.45 -0.88 3.77
N TYR A 163 -19.70 0.20 3.55
CA TYR A 163 -20.30 1.52 3.32
C TYR A 163 -20.96 1.62 1.95
N GLN A 164 -20.38 0.99 0.93
CA GLN A 164 -20.97 0.91 -0.40
C GLN A 164 -22.29 0.12 -0.37
N ASN A 165 -22.27 -1.09 0.18
CA ASN A 165 -23.47 -1.91 0.38
C ASN A 165 -24.54 -1.22 1.23
N ALA A 166 -24.13 -0.38 2.20
CA ALA A 166 -25.06 0.42 2.96
C ALA A 166 -25.84 1.42 2.10
N ILE A 167 -25.21 2.03 1.08
CA ILE A 167 -25.91 2.87 0.10
C ILE A 167 -26.77 2.01 -0.82
N ASP A 168 -26.19 0.95 -1.39
CA ASP A 168 -26.80 0.20 -2.50
C ASP A 168 -27.98 -0.66 -2.05
N LYS A 169 -27.96 -1.13 -0.79
CA LYS A 169 -28.98 -2.01 -0.22
C LYS A 169 -29.64 -1.35 1.00
N PRO A 170 -30.42 -0.26 0.83
CA PRO A 170 -30.94 0.56 1.92
C PRO A 170 -31.91 -0.18 2.87
N PHE A 171 -32.52 -1.28 2.41
CA PHE A 171 -33.45 -2.07 3.21
C PHE A 171 -32.79 -3.25 3.95
N MET A 172 -31.53 -3.55 3.62
CA MET A 172 -30.77 -4.61 4.28
C MET A 172 -30.29 -4.13 5.65
N SER A 173 -30.35 -5.00 6.66
CA SER A 173 -29.87 -4.67 7.99
C SER A 173 -28.36 -4.41 7.97
N ALA A 174 -27.90 -3.42 8.74
CA ALA A 174 -26.49 -3.06 8.77
C ALA A 174 -25.59 -4.19 9.28
N LEU A 175 -26.11 -5.05 10.16
CA LEU A 175 -25.36 -6.21 10.63
C LEU A 175 -25.17 -7.25 9.53
N GLU A 176 -26.21 -7.50 8.74
CA GLU A 176 -26.15 -8.43 7.61
C GLU A 176 -25.19 -7.92 6.53
N ILE A 177 -25.21 -6.62 6.24
CA ILE A 177 -24.25 -5.97 5.32
C ILE A 177 -22.81 -6.20 5.79
N VAL A 178 -22.54 -6.06 7.09
CA VAL A 178 -21.20 -6.27 7.65
C VAL A 178 -20.78 -7.73 7.55
N LYS A 179 -21.67 -8.68 7.86
CA LYS A 179 -21.37 -10.11 7.72
C LYS A 179 -21.03 -10.46 6.27
N GLN A 180 -21.85 -10.00 5.32
CA GLN A 180 -21.61 -10.18 3.90
C GLN A 180 -20.23 -9.63 3.49
N ALA A 181 -19.91 -8.40 3.90
CA ALA A 181 -18.61 -7.79 3.58
C ALA A 181 -17.42 -8.54 4.19
N ILE A 182 -17.56 -9.10 5.40
CA ILE A 182 -16.51 -9.92 6.02
C ILE A 182 -16.31 -11.22 5.23
N THR A 183 -17.41 -11.94 4.94
CA THR A 183 -17.36 -13.20 4.17
C THR A 183 -16.73 -13.01 2.79
N GLU A 184 -17.09 -11.94 2.07
CA GLU A 184 -16.56 -11.65 0.73
C GLU A 184 -15.05 -11.33 0.72
N ASN A 185 -14.51 -10.71 1.78
CA ASN A 185 -13.14 -10.21 1.79
C ASN A 185 -12.14 -11.10 2.55
N VAL A 186 -12.62 -11.96 3.46
CA VAL A 186 -11.77 -12.83 4.30
C VAL A 186 -12.02 -14.31 4.06
N GLY A 187 -13.19 -14.67 3.51
CA GLY A 187 -13.66 -16.06 3.44
C GLY A 187 -14.32 -16.53 4.74
N ASN A 188 -14.98 -17.69 4.71
CA ASN A 188 -15.73 -18.23 5.85
C ASN A 188 -14.84 -18.90 6.91
N ASP A 189 -13.59 -19.23 6.58
CA ASP A 189 -12.79 -20.16 7.37
C ASP A 189 -11.97 -19.50 8.48
N ARG A 190 -12.01 -18.17 8.63
CA ARG A 190 -11.26 -17.45 9.66
C ARG A 190 -12.09 -16.36 10.35
N PRO A 191 -12.23 -16.39 11.69
CA PRO A 191 -12.71 -15.25 12.45
C PRO A 191 -11.83 -14.04 12.18
N PHE A 192 -12.41 -12.96 11.64
CA PHE A 192 -11.70 -11.71 11.44
C PHE A 192 -11.82 -10.82 12.67
N ASP A 193 -11.00 -11.09 13.68
CA ASP A 193 -11.08 -10.48 15.02
C ASP A 193 -10.79 -8.96 15.04
N LEU A 194 -10.28 -8.42 13.94
CA LEU A 194 -9.97 -7.00 13.79
C LEU A 194 -11.22 -6.11 13.63
N VAL A 195 -12.36 -6.70 13.29
CA VAL A 195 -13.64 -5.99 13.14
C VAL A 195 -14.54 -6.31 14.32
N LYS A 196 -15.04 -5.28 14.99
CA LYS A 196 -16.19 -5.39 15.90
C LYS A 196 -17.47 -5.19 15.09
N PRO A 197 -18.23 -6.25 14.73
CA PRO A 197 -19.29 -6.14 13.72
C PRO A 197 -20.38 -5.14 14.11
N GLN A 198 -20.77 -5.09 15.39
CA GLN A 198 -21.81 -4.18 15.87
C GLN A 198 -21.38 -2.71 15.78
N HIS A 199 -20.10 -2.42 16.02
CA HIS A 199 -19.59 -1.05 15.86
C HIS A 199 -19.52 -0.65 14.39
N LEU A 200 -19.15 -1.57 13.49
CA LEU A 200 -19.13 -1.30 12.07
C LEU A 200 -20.55 -1.11 11.51
N ALA A 201 -21.52 -1.92 11.95
CA ALA A 201 -22.93 -1.79 11.58
C ALA A 201 -23.51 -0.43 11.99
N ARG A 202 -23.22 0.05 13.20
CA ARG A 202 -23.59 1.42 13.63
C ARG A 202 -22.98 2.50 12.74
N ASN A 203 -21.73 2.34 12.31
CA ASN A 203 -21.11 3.28 11.39
C ASN A 203 -21.74 3.22 9.99
N ALA A 204 -22.16 2.05 9.52
CA ALA A 204 -22.84 1.87 8.24
C ALA A 204 -24.19 2.60 8.20
N ASN A 205 -25.00 2.51 9.25
CA ASN A 205 -26.25 3.27 9.37
C ASN A 205 -26.00 4.78 9.34
N ARG A 206 -25.06 5.28 10.16
CA ARG A 206 -24.68 6.70 10.16
C ARG A 206 -24.18 7.17 8.79
N TYR A 207 -23.48 6.30 8.06
CA TYR A 207 -22.99 6.59 6.71
C TYR A 207 -24.16 6.75 5.73
N ARG A 208 -25.12 5.82 5.74
CA ARG A 208 -26.35 5.86 4.93
C ARG A 208 -27.18 7.10 5.23
N GLU A 209 -27.51 7.36 6.49
CA GLU A 209 -28.31 8.51 6.93
C GLU A 209 -27.72 9.82 6.38
N ARG A 210 -26.40 10.01 6.53
CA ARG A 210 -25.71 11.19 6.02
C ARG A 210 -25.74 11.28 4.50
N LYS A 211 -25.62 10.17 3.77
CA LYS A 211 -25.62 10.18 2.30
C LYS A 211 -27.01 10.40 1.72
N LEU A 212 -28.07 9.96 2.41
CA LEU A 212 -29.46 10.25 2.03
C LEU A 212 -29.83 11.71 2.28
N GLN A 213 -29.33 12.34 3.34
CA GLN A 213 -29.59 13.76 3.64
C GLN A 213 -28.90 14.76 2.70
N ASN A 214 -27.89 14.31 1.93
CA ASN A 214 -27.13 15.16 1.01
C ASN A 214 -27.47 14.89 -0.47
N LYS A 215 -28.55 14.14 -0.74
CA LYS A 215 -29.13 13.96 -2.08
C LYS A 215 -30.29 14.93 -2.25
#